data_AF-A0A9Y2ICY5-F1
#
_entry.id   AF-A0A9Y2ICY5-F1
#
_cell.length_a   1.000
_cell.length_b   1.000
_cell.length_c   1.000
_cell.angle_alpha   90.00
_cell.angle_beta   90.00
_cell.angle_gamma   90.00
#
_symmetry.space_group_name_H-M   'P 1'
#
loop_
_entity.id
_entity.type
_entity.pdbx_description
1 polymer ?
#
loop_
_entity_poly.entity_id
_entity_poly.type
_entity_poly.pdbx_seq_one_letter_code
_entity_poly.pdbx_strand_id
1 'polypeptide(L)'
;MTELIRSRAAAYAVAARLLAVLLLPVAFVRSPHHARRLACQWALALRYPAEDLAGLTAAAREAFVAARTDAFWRDGQLIGLTSGHRDAAQQHAMFTAEVRRTGSAWAARRLVLPPEESAHVGGFALDVRPTEGAAWLERHGAAYHLHRRYDNEWWHFEYHADTLPLRLPHPGAAVLVRTAG
;
A
#
# COMPACT_ATOMS: atom_id res chain seq x y z
N MET A 1 -26.50 -7.69 -4.43
CA MET A 1 -25.19 -8.23 -3.98
C MET A 1 -24.26 -7.14 -3.44
N THR A 2 -24.22 -5.96 -4.07
CA THR A 2 -23.31 -4.84 -3.72
C THR A 2 -23.57 -4.18 -2.36
N GLU A 3 -24.83 -4.07 -1.94
CA GLU A 3 -25.20 -3.43 -0.67
C GLU A 3 -24.80 -4.27 0.55
N LEU A 4 -25.03 -5.59 0.49
CA LEU A 4 -24.62 -6.53 1.54
C LEU A 4 -23.09 -6.52 1.76
N ILE A 5 -22.31 -6.46 0.68
CA ILE A 5 -20.84 -6.37 0.75
C ILE A 5 -20.41 -5.06 1.43
N ARG A 6 -21.03 -3.94 1.05
CA ARG A 6 -20.77 -2.61 1.64
C ARG A 6 -21.12 -2.59 3.13
N SER A 7 -22.27 -3.13 3.51
CA SER A 7 -22.70 -3.21 4.91
C SER A 7 -21.76 -4.07 5.75
N ARG A 8 -21.30 -5.21 5.22
CA ARG A 8 -20.27 -6.04 5.88
C ARG A 8 -18.95 -5.31 6.04
N ALA A 9 -18.48 -4.61 5.00
CA ALA A 9 -17.24 -3.83 5.06
C ALA A 9 -17.32 -2.73 6.14
N ALA A 10 -18.45 -2.02 6.22
CA ALA A 10 -18.71 -1.02 7.25
C ALA A 10 -18.75 -1.65 8.65
N ALA A 11 -19.43 -2.79 8.83
CA ALA A 11 -19.47 -3.51 10.10
C ALA A 11 -18.07 -3.94 10.56
N TYR A 12 -17.25 -4.49 9.66
CA TYR A 12 -15.86 -4.83 9.97
C TYR A 12 -15.01 -3.60 10.30
N ALA A 13 -15.27 -2.45 9.66
CA ALA A 13 -14.58 -1.21 9.99
C ALA A 13 -14.95 -0.70 11.39
N VAL A 14 -16.22 -0.79 11.78
CA VAL A 14 -16.66 -0.50 13.16
C VAL A 14 -16.00 -1.48 14.15
N ALA A 15 -16.07 -2.78 13.87
CA ALA A 15 -15.51 -3.80 14.76
C ALA A 15 -14.01 -3.63 14.99
N ALA A 16 -13.23 -3.34 13.94
CA ALA A 16 -11.79 -3.09 14.06
C ALA A 16 -11.50 -1.87 14.94
N ARG A 17 -12.28 -0.79 14.82
CA ARG A 17 -12.13 0.42 15.64
C ARG A 17 -12.47 0.16 17.10
N LEU A 18 -13.58 -0.52 17.37
CA LEU A 18 -13.96 -0.93 18.72
C LEU A 18 -12.88 -1.82 19.36
N LEU A 19 -12.37 -2.79 18.61
CA LEU A 19 -11.28 -3.65 19.05
C LEU A 19 -10.03 -2.83 19.40
N ALA A 20 -9.62 -1.88 18.56
CA ALA A 20 -8.46 -1.04 18.86
C ALA A 20 -8.68 -0.23 20.15
N VAL A 21 -9.87 0.35 20.35
CA VAL A 21 -10.20 1.07 21.59
C VAL A 21 -10.13 0.15 22.81
N LEU A 22 -10.67 -1.06 22.72
CA LEU A 22 -10.61 -2.05 23.80
C LEU A 22 -9.18 -2.51 24.10
N LEU A 23 -8.31 -2.56 23.10
CA LEU A 23 -6.90 -2.94 23.26
C LEU A 23 -6.01 -1.78 23.72
N LEU A 24 -6.47 -0.52 23.73
CA LEU A 24 -5.67 0.64 24.13
C LEU A 24 -5.05 0.51 25.54
N PRO A 25 -5.77 0.07 26.59
CA PRO A 25 -5.18 -0.08 27.92
C PRO A 25 -4.02 -1.08 27.93
N VAL A 26 -4.20 -2.22 27.24
CA VAL A 26 -3.16 -3.25 27.11
C VAL A 26 -1.96 -2.71 26.31
N ALA A 27 -2.23 -1.98 25.23
CA ALA A 27 -1.19 -1.35 24.44
C ALA A 27 -0.43 -0.28 25.22
N PHE A 28 -1.11 0.47 26.10
CA PHE A 28 -0.51 1.48 26.96
C PHE A 28 0.44 0.87 27.99
N VAL A 29 0.04 -0.25 28.63
CA VAL A 29 0.93 -0.98 29.56
C VAL A 29 2.19 -1.48 28.84
N ARG A 30 2.07 -1.95 27.59
CA ARG A 30 3.21 -2.48 26.83
C ARG A 30 4.10 -1.41 26.20
N SER A 31 3.53 -0.30 25.76
CA SER A 31 4.26 0.80 25.11
C SER A 31 3.51 2.13 25.28
N PRO A 32 3.73 2.85 26.39
CA PRO A 32 2.97 4.06 26.72
C PRO A 32 3.01 5.13 25.62
N HIS A 33 4.17 5.35 25.02
CA HIS A 33 4.38 6.36 23.97
C HIS A 33 3.83 5.95 22.59
N HIS A 34 3.55 4.67 22.37
CA HIS A 34 3.09 4.14 21.07
C HIS A 34 1.77 3.35 21.17
N ALA A 35 1.02 3.50 22.27
CA ALA A 35 -0.17 2.71 22.56
C ALA A 35 -1.20 2.74 21.41
N ARG A 36 -1.46 3.93 20.84
CA ARG A 36 -2.38 4.11 19.70
C ARG A 36 -1.89 3.39 18.46
N ARG A 37 -0.60 3.50 18.15
CA ARG A 37 0.03 2.80 17.03
C ARG A 37 -0.13 1.30 17.20
N LEU A 38 0.23 0.77 18.37
CA LEU A 38 0.21 -0.67 18.67
C LEU A 38 -1.21 -1.25 18.66
N ALA A 39 -2.18 -0.61 19.30
CA ALA A 39 -3.57 -1.04 19.28
C ALA A 39 -4.18 -1.03 17.88
N CYS A 40 -3.88 0.01 17.08
CA CYS A 40 -4.26 0.07 15.67
C CYS A 40 -3.62 -1.08 14.87
N GLN A 41 -2.33 -1.37 15.05
CA GLN A 41 -1.66 -2.46 14.34
C GLN A 41 -2.31 -3.82 14.64
N TRP A 42 -2.63 -4.09 15.91
CA TRP A 42 -3.31 -5.34 16.28
C TRP A 42 -4.71 -5.45 15.67
N ALA A 43 -5.50 -4.39 15.71
CA ALA A 43 -6.82 -4.40 15.10
C ALA A 43 -6.76 -4.60 13.57
N LEU A 44 -5.80 -3.95 12.90
CA LEU A 44 -5.58 -4.11 11.46
C LEU A 44 -5.08 -5.51 11.11
N ALA A 45 -4.22 -6.12 11.93
CA ALA A 45 -3.78 -7.50 11.73
C ALA A 45 -4.94 -8.51 11.78
N LEU A 46 -5.91 -8.30 12.68
CA LEU A 46 -7.13 -9.13 12.70
C LEU A 46 -8.04 -8.83 11.49
N ARG A 47 -8.11 -7.57 11.05
CA ARG A 47 -8.92 -7.18 9.89
C ARG A 47 -8.34 -7.69 8.57
N TYR A 48 -7.02 -7.72 8.44
CA TYR A 48 -6.27 -8.08 7.24
C TYR A 48 -5.25 -9.19 7.55
N PRO A 49 -5.70 -10.41 7.87
CA PRO A 49 -4.81 -11.47 8.36
C PRO A 49 -3.81 -11.99 7.33
N ALA A 50 -4.05 -11.76 6.03
CA ALA A 50 -3.15 -12.10 4.93
C ALA A 50 -2.26 -10.91 4.50
N GLU A 51 -2.29 -9.80 5.22
CA GLU A 51 -1.37 -8.68 4.98
C GLU A 51 0.05 -9.07 5.39
N ASP A 52 1.03 -8.73 4.56
CA ASP A 52 2.44 -8.85 4.88
C ASP A 52 3.19 -7.54 4.59
N LEU A 53 3.96 -7.09 5.58
CA LEU A 53 4.82 -5.91 5.51
C LEU A 53 6.31 -6.28 5.55
N ALA A 54 6.65 -7.58 5.51
CA ALA A 54 8.02 -8.05 5.39
C ALA A 54 8.64 -7.59 4.06
N GLY A 55 9.96 -7.42 4.05
CA GLY A 55 10.73 -6.98 2.89
C GLY A 55 10.59 -5.49 2.52
N LEU A 56 9.59 -4.78 3.04
CA LEU A 56 9.55 -3.32 2.92
C LEU A 56 10.78 -2.71 3.59
N THR A 57 11.34 -1.66 2.99
CA THR A 57 12.38 -0.88 3.65
C THR A 57 11.86 -0.32 4.98
N ALA A 58 12.75 -0.12 5.95
CA ALA A 58 12.36 0.41 7.26
C ALA A 58 11.61 1.75 7.13
N ALA A 59 12.07 2.63 6.24
CA ALA A 59 11.44 3.92 6.00
C ALA A 59 10.04 3.79 5.37
N ALA A 60 9.87 2.97 4.33
CA ALA A 60 8.56 2.75 3.71
C ALA A 60 7.56 2.11 4.68
N ARG A 61 8.03 1.15 5.50
CA ARG A 61 7.21 0.50 6.54
C ARG A 61 6.77 1.51 7.60
N GLU A 62 7.67 2.33 8.12
CA GLU A 62 7.35 3.35 9.13
C GLU A 62 6.38 4.39 8.56
N ALA A 63 6.61 4.88 7.34
CA ALA A 63 5.71 5.79 6.64
C ALA A 63 4.29 5.22 6.50
N PHE A 64 4.16 3.98 6.03
CA PHE A 64 2.86 3.32 5.88
C PHE A 64 2.17 3.09 7.22
N VAL A 65 2.91 2.67 8.24
CA VAL A 65 2.37 2.44 9.58
C VAL A 65 1.92 3.76 10.24
N ALA A 66 2.67 4.85 10.06
CA ALA A 66 2.29 6.17 10.55
C ALA A 66 1.01 6.66 9.86
N ALA A 67 0.97 6.62 8.52
CA ALA A 67 -0.18 7.04 7.72
C ALA A 67 -1.46 6.28 8.11
N ARG A 68 -1.40 4.94 8.20
CA ARG A 68 -2.57 4.14 8.56
C ARG A 68 -3.00 4.31 10.01
N THR A 69 -2.07 4.63 10.92
CA THR A 69 -2.40 4.93 12.32
C THR A 69 -3.18 6.24 12.42
N ASP A 70 -2.73 7.28 11.72
CA ASP A 70 -3.41 8.58 11.73
C ASP A 70 -4.78 8.49 11.04
N ALA A 71 -4.86 7.85 9.87
CA ALA A 71 -6.12 7.61 9.17
C ALA A 71 -7.14 6.87 10.06
N PHE A 72 -6.68 5.83 10.77
CA PHE A 72 -7.52 5.02 11.65
C PHE A 72 -8.09 5.84 12.80
N TRP A 73 -7.26 6.64 13.46
CA TRP A 73 -7.63 7.31 14.69
C TRP A 73 -8.30 8.67 14.51
N ARG A 74 -7.95 9.40 13.45
CA ARG A 74 -8.51 10.72 13.17
C ARG A 74 -9.79 10.61 12.35
N ASP A 75 -9.76 9.76 11.32
CA ASP A 75 -10.83 9.72 10.30
C ASP A 75 -11.63 8.42 10.32
N GLY A 76 -11.25 7.46 11.18
CA GLY A 76 -11.87 6.14 11.22
C GLY A 76 -11.60 5.29 9.97
N GLN A 77 -10.64 5.70 9.14
CA GLN A 77 -10.34 5.04 7.88
C GLN A 77 -9.36 3.89 8.10
N LEU A 78 -9.76 2.70 7.64
CA LEU A 78 -8.86 1.54 7.62
C LEU A 78 -8.01 1.55 6.36
N ILE A 79 -6.72 1.30 6.51
CA ILE A 79 -5.77 1.15 5.41
C ILE A 79 -5.03 -0.16 5.64
N GLY A 80 -5.09 -1.04 4.65
CA GLY A 80 -4.39 -2.31 4.60
C GLY A 80 -3.61 -2.47 3.30
N LEU A 81 -2.79 -3.49 3.25
CA LEU A 81 -1.92 -3.82 2.13
C LEU A 81 -2.38 -5.13 1.49
N THR A 82 -2.43 -5.12 0.16
CA THR A 82 -2.65 -6.31 -0.68
C THR A 82 -1.32 -6.92 -1.08
N SER A 83 -0.34 -6.09 -1.47
CA SER A 83 1.02 -6.52 -1.82
C SER A 83 2.02 -5.42 -1.42
N GLY A 84 3.10 -5.83 -0.73
CA GLY A 84 4.24 -4.98 -0.38
C GLY A 84 5.47 -5.40 -1.17
N HIS A 85 6.53 -5.83 -0.48
CA HIS A 85 7.71 -6.37 -1.13
C HIS A 85 7.40 -7.60 -1.99
N ARG A 86 8.17 -7.77 -3.08
CA ARG A 86 8.08 -8.93 -3.96
C ARG A 86 9.48 -9.39 -4.37
N ASP A 87 9.75 -10.68 -4.31
CA ASP A 87 11.07 -11.18 -4.70
C ASP A 87 11.34 -10.99 -6.19
N ALA A 88 12.60 -10.72 -6.55
CA ALA A 88 13.00 -10.49 -7.94
C ALA A 88 12.63 -11.66 -8.86
N ALA A 89 12.78 -12.91 -8.39
CA ALA A 89 12.40 -14.11 -9.15
C ALA A 89 10.89 -14.19 -9.40
N GLN A 90 10.08 -13.84 -8.40
CA GLN A 90 8.62 -13.79 -8.55
C GLN A 90 8.22 -12.69 -9.56
N GLN A 91 8.82 -11.51 -9.44
CA GLN A 91 8.59 -10.41 -10.38
C GLN A 91 8.99 -10.80 -11.82
N HIS A 92 10.12 -11.51 -11.98
CA HIS A 92 10.60 -11.98 -13.28
C HIS A 92 9.63 -12.97 -13.92
N ALA A 93 9.08 -13.90 -13.14
CA ALA A 93 8.09 -14.85 -13.62
C ALA A 93 6.80 -14.13 -14.07
N MET A 94 6.31 -13.17 -13.29
CA MET A 94 5.15 -12.35 -13.65
C MET A 94 5.39 -11.57 -14.95
N PHE A 95 6.54 -10.91 -15.07
CA PHE A 95 6.89 -10.16 -16.28
C PHE A 95 6.97 -11.08 -17.50
N THR A 96 7.65 -12.22 -17.39
CA THR A 96 7.80 -13.18 -18.48
C THR A 96 6.46 -13.75 -18.94
N ALA A 97 5.56 -14.06 -18.00
CA ALA A 97 4.20 -14.48 -18.33
C ALA A 97 3.44 -13.40 -19.08
N GLU A 98 3.58 -12.14 -18.67
CA GLU A 98 2.93 -11.00 -19.29
C GLU A 98 3.49 -10.70 -20.69
N VAL A 99 4.80 -10.88 -20.91
CA VAL A 99 5.43 -10.82 -22.25
C VAL A 99 4.83 -11.88 -23.17
N ARG A 100 4.69 -13.14 -22.69
CA ARG A 100 4.07 -14.21 -23.49
C ARG A 100 2.61 -13.89 -23.82
N ARG A 101 1.86 -13.30 -22.88
CA ARG A 101 0.45 -12.96 -23.04
C ARG A 101 0.23 -11.81 -24.02
N THR A 102 1.10 -10.80 -23.99
CA THR A 102 0.98 -9.59 -24.81
C THR A 102 1.74 -9.67 -26.13
N GLY A 103 2.66 -10.61 -26.26
CA GLY A 103 3.53 -10.78 -27.42
C GLY A 103 4.70 -9.79 -27.50
N SER A 104 4.87 -8.89 -26.53
CA SER A 104 5.95 -7.90 -26.56
C SER A 104 6.33 -7.40 -25.16
N ALA A 105 7.64 -7.27 -24.90
CA ALA A 105 8.15 -6.65 -23.68
C ALA A 105 7.75 -5.18 -23.52
N TRP A 106 7.51 -4.46 -24.62
CA TRP A 106 7.04 -3.09 -24.55
C TRP A 106 5.57 -3.03 -24.10
N ALA A 107 4.72 -3.91 -24.64
CA ALA A 107 3.31 -3.99 -24.25
C ALA A 107 3.15 -4.50 -22.81
N ALA A 108 3.94 -5.50 -22.40
CA ALA A 108 3.94 -6.06 -21.06
C ALA A 108 4.27 -5.01 -19.98
N ARG A 109 5.24 -4.12 -20.23
CA ARG A 109 5.63 -3.03 -19.31
C ARG A 109 4.47 -2.10 -18.93
N ARG A 110 3.41 -2.01 -19.72
CA ARG A 110 2.22 -1.21 -19.36
C ARG A 110 1.42 -1.79 -18.19
N LEU A 111 1.68 -3.06 -17.84
CA LEU A 111 0.91 -3.84 -16.86
C LEU A 111 1.80 -4.46 -15.78
N VAL A 112 3.00 -4.91 -16.14
CA VAL A 112 3.96 -5.52 -15.22
C VAL A 112 5.36 -5.04 -15.57
N LEU A 113 6.11 -4.50 -14.61
CA LEU A 113 7.50 -4.09 -14.81
C LEU A 113 8.46 -5.28 -14.66
N PRO A 114 9.62 -5.29 -15.35
CA PRO A 114 10.68 -6.24 -15.07
C PRO A 114 11.27 -6.02 -13.66
N PRO A 115 11.99 -7.01 -13.10
CA PRO A 115 12.48 -6.96 -11.72
C PRO A 115 13.30 -5.72 -11.38
N GLU A 116 14.15 -5.28 -12.29
CA GLU A 116 15.09 -4.17 -12.11
C GLU A 116 14.39 -2.80 -12.08
N GLU A 117 13.15 -2.74 -12.57
CA GLU A 117 12.34 -1.53 -12.64
C GLU A 117 11.22 -1.50 -11.57
N SER A 118 10.98 -2.60 -10.86
CA SER A 118 9.84 -2.73 -9.94
C SER A 118 10.15 -2.20 -8.54
N ALA A 119 9.43 -1.16 -8.11
CA ALA A 119 9.52 -0.63 -6.75
C ALA A 119 9.06 -1.63 -5.67
N HIS A 120 8.28 -2.67 -6.03
CA HIS A 120 7.98 -3.78 -5.13
C HIS A 120 9.23 -4.60 -4.80
N VAL A 121 10.13 -4.80 -5.77
CA VAL A 121 11.40 -5.53 -5.55
C VAL A 121 12.34 -4.73 -4.66
N GLY A 122 12.32 -3.40 -4.77
CA GLY A 122 13.07 -2.50 -3.90
C GLY A 122 12.48 -2.32 -2.50
N GLY A 123 11.30 -2.89 -2.19
CA GLY A 123 10.64 -2.71 -0.90
C GLY A 123 10.09 -1.28 -0.67
N PHE A 124 9.81 -0.54 -1.74
CA PHE A 124 9.29 0.83 -1.68
C PHE A 124 7.81 0.95 -2.06
N ALA A 125 7.26 -0.05 -2.77
CA ALA A 125 5.88 -0.02 -3.25
C ALA A 125 4.87 -0.69 -2.31
N LEU A 126 3.65 -0.17 -2.37
CA LEU A 126 2.52 -0.52 -1.53
C LEU A 126 1.26 -0.58 -2.40
N ASP A 127 0.71 -1.78 -2.62
CA ASP A 127 -0.61 -1.96 -3.24
C ASP A 127 -1.70 -1.94 -2.16
N VAL A 128 -2.37 -0.79 -2.03
CA VAL A 128 -3.22 -0.43 -0.91
C VAL A 128 -4.68 -0.87 -1.09
N ARG A 129 -5.30 -1.28 0.01
CA ARG A 129 -6.73 -1.61 0.14
C ARG A 129 -7.32 -1.01 1.42
N PRO A 130 -8.66 -0.87 1.51
CA PRO A 130 -9.61 -0.91 0.40
C PRO A 130 -9.48 0.37 -0.44
N THR A 131 -10.37 0.55 -1.43
CA THR A 131 -10.40 1.75 -2.28
C THR A 131 -10.52 3.04 -1.46
N GLU A 132 -11.28 3.04 -0.37
CA GLU A 132 -11.40 4.19 0.53
C GLU A 132 -10.07 4.48 1.26
N GLY A 133 -9.30 3.45 1.58
CA GLY A 133 -7.97 3.59 2.18
C GLY A 133 -6.96 4.18 1.20
N ALA A 134 -6.97 3.70 -0.04
CA ALA A 134 -6.17 4.28 -1.13
C ALA A 134 -6.58 5.74 -1.40
N ALA A 135 -7.88 6.04 -1.43
CA ALA A 135 -8.38 7.40 -1.60
C ALA A 135 -7.95 8.33 -0.45
N TRP A 136 -7.84 7.82 0.78
CA TRP A 136 -7.29 8.59 1.89
C TRP A 136 -5.81 8.90 1.70
N LEU A 137 -5.00 7.93 1.26
CA LEU A 137 -3.59 8.16 0.96
C LEU A 137 -3.39 9.09 -0.25
N GLU A 138 -4.27 9.08 -1.25
CA GLU A 138 -4.18 10.05 -2.35
C GLU A 138 -4.27 11.49 -1.83
N ARG A 139 -5.10 11.74 -0.80
CA ARG A 139 -5.30 13.07 -0.22
C ARG A 139 -4.26 13.47 0.81
N HIS A 140 -3.76 12.51 1.60
CA HIS A 140 -2.94 12.80 2.79
C HIS A 140 -1.53 12.17 2.76
N GLY A 141 -1.28 11.26 1.83
CA GLY A 141 -0.07 10.42 1.78
C GLY A 141 1.21 11.22 1.62
N ALA A 142 1.15 12.39 0.99
CA ALA A 142 2.31 13.28 0.84
C ALA A 142 2.95 13.68 2.18
N ALA A 143 2.17 13.81 3.26
CA ALA A 143 2.69 14.10 4.60
C ALA A 143 3.52 12.94 5.18
N TYR A 144 3.44 11.76 4.59
CA TYR A 144 4.16 10.55 4.96
C TYR A 144 5.10 10.08 3.83
N HIS A 145 5.36 10.92 2.82
CA HIS A 145 6.19 10.56 1.67
C HIS A 145 5.64 9.39 0.84
N LEU A 146 4.33 9.15 0.90
CA LEU A 146 3.63 8.11 0.16
C LEU A 146 2.86 8.73 -1.00
N HIS A 147 3.26 8.37 -2.22
CA HIS A 147 2.72 8.97 -3.43
C HIS A 147 2.19 7.90 -4.36
N ARG A 148 0.96 8.06 -4.85
CA ARG A 148 0.45 7.17 -5.89
C ARG A 148 1.20 7.41 -7.19
N ARG A 149 1.70 6.33 -7.80
CA ARG A 149 2.63 6.42 -8.93
C ARG A 149 1.95 6.45 -10.29
N TYR A 150 0.82 5.75 -10.45
CA TYR A 150 0.18 5.52 -11.75
C TYR A 150 -1.32 5.87 -11.80
N ASP A 151 -1.76 6.52 -12.86
CA ASP A 151 -3.16 6.95 -13.06
C ASP A 151 -4.11 5.78 -13.30
N ASN A 152 -3.64 4.70 -13.92
CA ASN A 152 -4.40 3.48 -14.11
C ASN A 152 -4.43 2.56 -12.87
N GLU A 153 -3.58 2.81 -11.85
CA GLU A 153 -3.48 1.97 -10.66
C GLU A 153 -3.81 2.80 -9.41
N TRP A 154 -5.09 2.89 -9.08
CA TRP A 154 -5.57 3.65 -7.91
C TRP A 154 -5.06 3.12 -6.57
N TRP A 155 -4.64 1.86 -6.55
CA TRP A 155 -4.13 1.18 -5.37
C TRP A 155 -2.63 1.34 -5.17
N HIS A 156 -1.85 1.74 -6.19
CA HIS A 156 -0.39 1.63 -6.16
C HIS A 156 0.29 2.91 -5.66
N PHE A 157 0.92 2.81 -4.48
CA PHE A 157 1.69 3.88 -3.85
C PHE A 157 3.15 3.50 -3.72
N GLU A 158 4.04 4.48 -3.76
CA GLU A 158 5.47 4.31 -3.52
C GLU A 158 5.94 5.29 -2.44
N TYR A 159 6.88 4.84 -1.60
CA TYR A 159 7.60 5.69 -0.67
C TYR A 159 8.76 6.43 -1.38
N HIS A 160 8.81 7.76 -1.24
CA HIS A 160 9.87 8.60 -1.80
C HIS A 160 10.38 9.60 -0.76
N ALA A 161 11.57 9.39 -0.21
CA ALA A 161 12.08 10.16 0.94
C ALA A 161 12.08 11.68 0.70
N ASP A 162 12.72 12.16 -0.37
CA ASP A 162 12.94 13.60 -0.57
C ASP A 162 12.44 14.11 -1.92
N THR A 163 12.00 13.22 -2.81
CA THR A 163 11.61 13.54 -4.17
C THR A 163 10.12 13.37 -4.38
N LEU A 164 9.44 14.37 -4.93
CA LEU A 164 8.07 14.19 -5.41
C LEU A 164 8.09 13.41 -6.74
N PRO A 165 7.61 12.15 -6.80
CA PRO A 165 7.64 11.39 -8.04
C PRO A 165 6.60 11.90 -9.04
N LEU A 166 6.89 11.76 -10.34
CA LEU A 166 6.13 12.42 -11.40
C LEU A 166 4.64 12.09 -11.52
N ARG A 167 4.03 11.02 -11.02
CA ARG A 167 2.72 10.52 -11.53
C ARG A 167 2.69 10.25 -13.06
N LEU A 168 2.52 8.99 -13.40
CA LEU A 168 2.56 8.51 -14.79
C LEU A 168 1.21 7.91 -15.19
N PRO A 169 0.88 7.85 -16.49
CA PRO A 169 -0.37 7.21 -16.92
C PRO A 169 -0.41 5.71 -16.61
N HIS A 170 0.74 5.03 -16.66
CA HIS A 170 0.91 3.61 -16.36
C HIS A 170 2.39 3.24 -16.11
N PRO A 171 2.71 2.05 -15.57
CA PRO A 171 4.09 1.63 -15.25
C PRO A 171 5.10 1.81 -16.38
N GLY A 172 4.79 1.32 -17.58
CA GLY A 172 5.70 1.40 -18.73
C GLY A 172 5.98 2.80 -19.27
N ALA A 173 5.32 3.86 -18.78
CA ALA A 173 5.56 5.22 -19.24
C ALA A 173 6.86 5.83 -18.70
N ALA A 174 7.43 5.28 -17.61
CA ALA A 174 8.67 5.76 -17.02
C ALA A 174 9.87 5.67 -17.98
N VAL A 175 9.88 4.64 -18.84
CA VAL A 175 10.93 4.41 -19.84
C VAL A 175 10.95 5.53 -20.90
N LEU A 176 9.78 6.04 -21.28
CA LEU A 176 9.65 7.09 -22.30
C LEU A 176 10.23 8.43 -21.82
N VAL A 177 10.11 8.72 -20.52
CA VAL A 177 10.64 9.96 -19.92
C VAL A 177 12.17 9.95 -19.87
N ARG A 178 12.82 8.80 -19.67
CA ARG A 178 14.29 8.68 -19.63
C ARG A 178 14.97 8.71 -21.00
N THR A 179 14.24 8.41 -22.08
CA THR A 179 14.77 8.44 -23.45
C THR A 179 14.60 9.79 -24.14
N ALA A 180 13.83 10.71 -23.53
CA ALA A 180 13.48 12.01 -24.10
C ALA A 180 14.27 13.19 -23.48
N GLY A 181 15.20 12.92 -22.56
CA GLY A 181 16.11 13.90 -21.96
C GLY A 181 17.55 13.42 -22.08
#